data_AF-A0A2J6MY55-F1
#
_entry.id   AF-A0A2J6MY55-F1
#
_cell.length_a   1.000
_cell.length_b   1.000
_cell.length_c   1.000
_cell.angle_alpha   90.00
_cell.angle_beta   90.00
_cell.angle_gamma   90.00
#
_symmetry.space_group_name_H-M   'P 1'
#
loop_
_entity.id
_entity.type
_entity.pdbx_description
1 polymer ?
#
loop_
_entity_poly.entity_id
_entity_poly.type
_entity_poly.pdbx_seq_one_letter_code
_entity_poly.pdbx_strand_id
1 'polypeptide(L)'
;MTKYECSCRTGGGPDTCKIRICTKKKEVSICPLCEEYPCALIKKYTKIYPTTIEDGKRLKEIGLEAWVKEQEERAKHGFIYAHIKIPRKGI
;
A
#
# COMPACT_ATOMS: atom_id res chain seq x y z
N MET A 1 -1.16 -7.13 -16.40
CA MET A 1 -1.18 -6.18 -15.27
C MET A 1 -0.56 -4.90 -15.74
N THR A 2 -1.33 -3.81 -15.72
CA THR A 2 -0.70 -2.49 -15.89
C THR A 2 0.01 -2.10 -14.59
N LYS A 3 1.00 -1.21 -14.65
CA LYS A 3 1.70 -0.70 -13.46
C LYS A 3 0.80 0.11 -12.50
N TYR A 4 -0.44 0.36 -12.91
CA TYR A 4 -1.45 1.12 -12.17
C TYR A 4 -2.47 0.21 -11.47
N GLU A 5 -2.44 -1.10 -11.71
CA GLU A 5 -3.37 -2.04 -11.09
C GLU A 5 -2.83 -2.60 -9.77
N CYS A 6 -3.65 -2.53 -8.72
CA CYS A 6 -3.33 -3.15 -7.43
C CYS A 6 -3.28 -4.68 -7.57
N SER A 7 -2.18 -5.30 -7.13
CA SER A 7 -2.02 -6.75 -7.16
C SER A 7 -3.11 -7.51 -6.39
N CYS A 8 -3.71 -6.89 -5.37
CA CYS A 8 -4.85 -7.47 -4.65
C CYS A 8 -6.05 -7.81 -5.56
N ARG A 9 -6.22 -7.06 -6.66
CA ARG A 9 -7.30 -7.26 -7.65
C ARG A 9 -6.93 -8.26 -8.74
N THR A 10 -5.64 -8.53 -8.94
CA THR A 10 -5.12 -9.34 -10.05
C THR A 10 -4.52 -10.68 -9.63
N GLY A 11 -4.81 -11.15 -8.41
CA GLY A 11 -4.37 -12.48 -7.93
C GLY A 11 -3.23 -12.46 -6.90
N GLY A 12 -2.72 -11.28 -6.55
CA GLY A 12 -1.66 -11.12 -5.56
C GLY A 12 -2.09 -11.41 -4.12
N GLY A 13 -1.18 -12.01 -3.37
CA GLY A 13 -1.35 -12.36 -1.95
C GLY A 13 -2.33 -13.50 -1.69
N PRO A 14 -2.47 -13.93 -0.42
CA PRO A 14 -3.42 -14.98 -0.03
C PRO A 14 -4.87 -14.61 -0.38
N ASP A 15 -5.68 -15.60 -0.73
CA ASP A 15 -7.13 -15.48 -0.92
C ASP A 15 -7.87 -15.11 0.38
N THR A 16 -7.35 -15.57 1.53
CA THR A 16 -7.84 -15.28 2.89
C THR A 16 -7.45 -13.89 3.41
N CYS A 17 -6.75 -13.07 2.64
CA CYS A 17 -6.33 -11.74 3.06
C CYS A 17 -7.55 -10.81 3.30
N LYS A 18 -7.75 -10.37 4.54
CA LYS A 18 -8.88 -9.50 4.92
C LYS A 18 -8.90 -8.16 4.19
N ILE A 19 -7.73 -7.57 3.90
CA ILE A 19 -7.63 -6.32 3.13
C ILE A 19 -8.10 -6.56 1.69
N ARG A 20 -7.67 -7.66 1.07
CA ARG A 20 -8.08 -8.04 -0.29
C ARG A 20 -9.60 -8.24 -0.39
N ILE A 21 -10.18 -8.98 0.55
CA ILE A 21 -11.63 -9.20 0.63
C ILE A 21 -12.37 -7.85 0.77
N CYS A 22 -11.87 -6.95 1.62
CA CYS A 22 -12.44 -5.62 1.81
C CYS A 22 -12.39 -4.77 0.52
N THR A 23 -11.25 -4.73 -0.17
CA THR A 23 -11.09 -3.96 -1.42
C THR A 23 -12.02 -4.45 -2.51
N LYS A 24 -12.21 -5.77 -2.65
CA LYS A 24 -13.19 -6.35 -3.58
C LYS A 24 -14.62 -5.96 -3.23
N LYS A 25 -15.01 -6.09 -1.95
CA LYS A 25 -16.37 -5.77 -1.48
C LYS A 25 -16.73 -4.29 -1.65
N LYS A 26 -15.76 -3.39 -1.47
CA LYS A 26 -15.95 -1.93 -1.61
C LYS A 26 -15.66 -1.42 -3.02
N GLU A 27 -15.29 -2.31 -3.94
CA GLU A 27 -14.91 -2.00 -5.34
C GLU A 27 -13.80 -0.94 -5.51
N VAL A 28 -13.05 -0.68 -4.45
CA VAL A 28 -11.94 0.28 -4.45
C VAL A 28 -10.80 -0.24 -5.33
N SER A 29 -10.19 0.63 -6.13
CA SER A 29 -9.04 0.26 -6.99
C SER A 29 -7.76 0.06 -6.18
N ILE A 30 -7.46 1.01 -5.29
CA ILE A 30 -6.31 1.01 -4.37
C ILE A 30 -6.74 1.59 -3.02
N CYS A 31 -6.26 1.02 -1.91
CA CYS A 31 -6.70 1.39 -0.57
C CYS A 31 -6.63 2.90 -0.24
N PRO A 32 -5.59 3.66 -0.67
CA PRO A 32 -5.51 5.09 -0.38
C PRO A 32 -6.64 5.96 -0.97
N LEU A 33 -7.35 5.46 -1.98
CA LEU A 33 -8.51 6.16 -2.56
C LEU A 33 -9.83 5.87 -1.83
N CYS A 34 -9.82 4.98 -0.84
CA CYS A 34 -10.99 4.76 0.02
C CYS A 34 -11.22 5.97 0.92
N GLU A 35 -12.47 6.39 1.07
CA GLU A 35 -12.87 7.53 1.92
C GLU A 35 -12.47 7.33 3.39
N GLU A 36 -12.53 6.09 3.87
CA GLU A 36 -12.17 5.72 5.24
C GLU A 36 -10.64 5.58 5.44
N TYR A 37 -9.83 5.87 4.42
CA TYR A 37 -8.38 5.73 4.52
C TYR A 37 -7.76 6.85 5.38
N PRO A 38 -6.92 6.54 6.39
CA PRO A 38 -6.49 5.20 6.82
C PRO A 38 -7.49 4.52 7.75
N CYS A 39 -8.02 3.36 7.33
CA CYS A 39 -9.02 2.61 8.09
C CYS A 39 -8.37 1.65 9.11
N ALA A 40 -9.18 1.05 9.99
CA ALA A 40 -8.69 0.15 11.03
C ALA A 40 -7.90 -1.07 10.50
N LEU A 41 -8.23 -1.59 9.30
CA LEU A 41 -7.47 -2.68 8.67
C LEU A 41 -6.06 -2.24 8.29
N ILE A 42 -5.93 -1.05 7.68
CA ILE A 42 -4.63 -0.49 7.28
C ILE A 42 -3.80 -0.11 8.50
N LYS A 43 -4.42 0.49 9.54
CA LYS A 43 -3.74 0.80 10.82
C LYS A 43 -3.18 -0.44 11.52
N LYS A 44 -3.83 -1.60 11.38
CA LYS A 44 -3.28 -2.87 11.89
C LYS A 44 -2.11 -3.36 11.04
N TYR A 45 -2.21 -3.22 9.72
CA TYR A 45 -1.16 -3.60 8.78
C TYR A 45 0.13 -2.79 8.99
N THR A 46 0.01 -1.51 9.35
CA THR A 46 1.17 -0.62 9.54
C THR A 46 2.03 -0.96 10.76
N LYS A 47 1.56 -1.84 11.65
CA LYS A 47 2.41 -2.40 12.71
C LYS A 47 3.60 -3.19 12.13
N ILE A 48 3.42 -3.78 10.95
CA ILE A 48 4.44 -4.56 10.25
C ILE A 48 5.07 -3.71 9.13
N TYR A 49 4.28 -2.86 8.47
CA TYR A 49 4.70 -2.02 7.35
C TYR A 49 4.48 -0.52 7.66
N PRO A 50 5.38 0.13 8.41
CA PRO A 50 5.12 1.43 9.04
C PRO A 50 5.00 2.58 8.05
N THR A 51 5.58 2.47 6.86
CA THR A 51 5.47 3.52 5.84
C THR A 51 4.11 3.52 5.14
N THR A 52 3.32 2.45 5.25
CA THR A 52 2.11 2.25 4.41
C THR A 52 1.10 3.39 4.50
N ILE A 53 0.91 4.01 5.68
CA ILE A 53 -0.04 5.13 5.83
C ILE A 53 0.50 6.39 5.14
N GLU A 54 1.77 6.74 5.37
CA GLU A 54 2.35 7.94 4.81
C GLU A 54 2.56 7.81 3.29
N ASP A 55 2.96 6.63 2.80
CA ASP A 55 3.02 6.31 1.37
C ASP A 55 1.65 6.46 0.71
N GLY A 56 0.58 5.99 1.35
CA GLY A 56 -0.78 6.14 0.81
C GLY A 56 -1.30 7.58 0.86
N LYS A 57 -0.95 8.36 1.89
CA LYS A 57 -1.25 9.80 1.92
C LYS A 57 -0.54 10.52 0.78
N ARG A 58 0.76 10.24 0.57
CA ARG A 58 1.54 10.79 -0.53
C ARG A 58 0.93 10.44 -1.88
N LEU A 59 0.56 9.17 -2.08
CA LEU A 59 -0.16 8.72 -3.27
C LEU A 59 -1.44 9.52 -3.49
N LYS A 60 -2.26 9.70 -2.45
CA LYS A 60 -3.53 10.45 -2.55
C LYS A 60 -3.30 11.92 -2.90
N GLU A 61 -2.23 12.52 -2.40
CA GLU A 61 -1.85 13.91 -2.66
C GLU A 61 -1.42 14.15 -4.12
N ILE A 62 -0.55 13.29 -4.67
CA ILE A 62 0.05 13.51 -5.99
C ILE A 62 -0.61 12.73 -7.12
N GLY A 63 -1.51 11.80 -6.79
CA GLY A 63 -2.13 10.89 -7.74
C GLY A 63 -1.27 9.65 -8.07
N LEU A 64 -1.93 8.63 -8.62
CA LEU A 64 -1.33 7.31 -8.84
C LEU A 64 -0.18 7.33 -9.85
N GLU A 65 -0.29 8.09 -10.94
CA GLU A 65 0.75 8.13 -11.97
C GLU A 65 2.05 8.75 -11.45
N ALA A 66 1.95 9.90 -10.78
CA ALA A 66 3.10 10.57 -10.17
C ALA A 66 3.71 9.69 -9.07
N TRP A 67 2.89 9.02 -8.26
CA TRP A 67 3.35 8.05 -7.28
C TRP A 67 4.14 6.90 -7.89
N VAL A 68 3.64 6.28 -8.96
CA VAL A 68 4.36 5.20 -9.67
C VAL A 68 5.71 5.71 -10.19
N LYS A 69 5.75 6.91 -10.77
CA LYS A 69 7.00 7.54 -11.21
C LYS A 69 7.97 7.77 -10.06
N GLU A 70 7.50 8.26 -8.90
CA GLU A 70 8.34 8.41 -7.70
C GLU A 70 8.89 7.05 -7.23
N GLN A 71 8.09 5.99 -7.25
CA GLN A 71 8.57 4.66 -6.86
C GLN A 71 9.59 4.09 -7.87
N GLU A 72 9.39 4.30 -9.17
CA GLU A 72 10.35 3.93 -10.22
C GLU A 72 11.69 4.65 -10.02
N GLU A 73 11.68 5.96 -9.73
CA GLU A 73 12.90 6.72 -9.45
C GLU A 73 13.59 6.27 -8.16
N ARG A 74 12.83 6.00 -7.09
CA ARG A 74 13.39 5.41 -5.85
C ARG A 74 14.08 4.07 -6.13
N ALA A 75 13.43 3.20 -6.90
CA ALA A 75 13.97 1.89 -7.25
C ALA A 75 15.27 2.01 -8.07
N LYS A 76 15.34 2.94 -9.04
CA LYS A 76 16.58 3.23 -9.81
C LYS A 76 17.75 3.64 -8.91
N HIS A 77 17.47 4.35 -7.81
CA HIS A 77 18.48 4.78 -6.84
C HIS A 77 18.73 3.75 -5.72
N GLY A 78 18.28 2.51 -5.89
CA GLY A 78 18.56 1.42 -4.96
C GLY A 78 17.71 1.42 -3.68
N PHE A 79 16.59 2.16 -3.67
CA PHE A 79 15.66 2.11 -2.55
C PHE A 79 14.98 0.73 -2.46
N ILE A 80 15.02 0.12 -1.27
CA ILE A 80 14.38 -1.16 -0.98
C ILE A 80 13.68 -1.06 0.38
N TYR A 81 12.39 -1.36 0.45
CA TYR A 81 11.61 -1.33 1.70
C TYR A 81 12.18 -2.25 2.79
N ALA A 82 12.83 -3.35 2.41
CA ALA A 82 13.47 -4.28 3.34
C ALA A 82 14.66 -3.67 4.12
N HIS A 83 15.23 -2.55 3.65
CA HIS A 83 16.31 -1.85 4.35
C HIS A 83 15.79 -0.89 5.43
N ILE A 84 14.48 -0.63 5.48
CA ILE A 84 13.88 0.20 6.53
C ILE A 84 13.96 -0.56 7.85
N LYS A 85 14.82 -0.09 8.76
CA LYS A 85 14.96 -0.67 10.10
C LYS A 85 13.82 -0.18 10.98
N ILE A 86 12.98 -1.11 11.40
CA ILE A 86 11.84 -0.84 12.28
C ILE A 86 12.19 -1.36 13.66
N PRO A 87 12.20 -0.51 14.70
CA PRO A 87 12.39 -0.97 16.06
C PRO A 87 11.30 -1.98 16.42
N ARG A 88 11.67 -3.22 16.79
CA ARG A 88 10.72 -4.17 17.36
C ARG A 88 10.35 -3.72 18.77
N LYS A 89 9.38 -2.81 18.90
CA LYS A 89 8.71 -2.57 20.18
C LYS A 89 7.44 -3.41 20.24
N GLY A 90 7.44 -4.45 21.08
CA GLY A 90 6.25 -5.20 21.50
C GLY A 90 5.60 -6.08 20.43
N ILE A 91 6.28 -7.16 20.04
CA ILE A 91 5.55 -8.40 19.75
C ILE A 91 5.07 -8.95 21.08
#